data_AF-A0A5N8XL93-F1
#
_entry.id   AF-A0A5N8XL93-F1
#
_cell.length_a   1.000
_cell.length_b   1.000
_cell.length_c   1.000
_cell.angle_alpha   90.00
_cell.angle_beta   90.00
_cell.angle_gamma   90.00
#
_symmetry.space_group_name_H-M   'P 1'
#
loop_
_entity.id
_entity.type
_entity.pdbx_description
1 polymer ?
#
loop_
_entity_poly.entity_id
_entity_poly.type
_entity_poly.pdbx_seq_one_letter_code
_entity_poly.pdbx_strand_id
1 'polypeptide(L)'
;MAHPIDPSVTQQSDASPPHSAGDVAWQHPATRRAWTVDLAQHLLGVPLGIGAAGTVIVNLPTPTWVSVILIVLLVIAGIIGICRQAPLVRRAFRLRRILRTYPWEVHERGLPHAYSQRHSAHRGRPWFQFPDPDAPESWVMVYLDQDRHTRWWVERMSPQAGPEAKADIRTLWFVGDPRFCAILAVPGKRGPHRMLEIPRQGTLHVGAEIYDNSSPEALIRATKAGARLPELALPAMASDSTPAVPAPAPPPGPAMSFPATRRSMWLLLLRGTAVLAVTPIPFLWLLSLGPYSFAGAKGLGMLLLATVVPAFQSVRTRFKLRRNIRGDGQSWRMLDVEIRHRGRALVLVTGSEALRTQLVLRRPPAGRAQVWFAGHIHGDGVVSLRADGAVVPVRCVEKRHAAAKPKAAASGERRRTRRWGRVG
;
A
#
# COMPACT_ATOMS: atom_id res chain seq x y z
N MET A 1 -31.81 39.43 -41.72
CA MET A 1 -31.01 38.45 -42.50
C MET A 1 -30.08 37.73 -41.54
N ALA A 2 -30.48 36.55 -41.09
CA ALA A 2 -29.72 35.71 -40.17
C ALA A 2 -28.96 34.67 -40.99
N HIS A 3 -27.64 34.61 -40.83
CA HIS A 3 -26.81 33.58 -41.47
C HIS A 3 -27.10 32.22 -40.82
N PRO A 4 -27.38 31.17 -41.61
CA PRO A 4 -27.45 29.81 -41.08
C PRO A 4 -26.02 29.39 -40.68
N ILE A 5 -25.83 29.17 -39.37
CA ILE A 5 -24.63 28.55 -38.83
C ILE A 5 -24.70 27.08 -39.21
N ASP A 6 -23.83 26.67 -40.12
CA ASP A 6 -23.69 25.29 -40.58
C ASP A 6 -23.04 24.44 -39.46
N PRO A 7 -23.77 23.52 -38.79
CA PRO A 7 -23.24 22.74 -37.66
C PRO A 7 -22.31 21.59 -38.11
N SER A 8 -21.91 21.55 -39.37
CA SER A 8 -21.08 20.47 -39.96
C SER A 8 -19.57 20.67 -39.79
N VAL A 9 -19.12 21.76 -39.15
CA VAL A 9 -17.71 22.12 -39.05
C VAL A 9 -17.04 21.46 -37.83
N THR A 10 -16.31 20.38 -38.11
CA THR A 10 -15.13 19.87 -37.37
C THR A 10 -15.37 19.08 -36.06
N GLN A 11 -16.12 17.97 -36.14
CA GLN A 11 -15.78 16.81 -35.30
C GLN A 11 -14.65 16.03 -36.00
N GLN A 12 -13.46 16.61 -36.00
CA GLN A 12 -12.26 15.90 -36.38
C GLN A 12 -11.98 14.83 -35.32
N SER A 13 -12.41 13.62 -35.68
CA SER A 13 -12.30 12.35 -34.97
C SER A 13 -10.83 11.87 -34.91
N ASP A 14 -9.92 12.72 -34.42
CA ASP A 14 -8.50 12.38 -34.24
C ASP A 14 -8.25 11.50 -33.00
N ALA A 15 -9.30 11.05 -32.32
CA ALA A 15 -9.21 9.93 -31.40
C ALA A 15 -9.27 8.60 -32.18
N SER A 16 -8.45 8.46 -33.23
CA SER A 16 -8.25 7.16 -33.85
C SER A 16 -7.75 6.18 -32.79
N PRO A 17 -8.39 5.01 -32.66
CA PRO A 17 -7.98 4.04 -31.64
C PRO A 17 -6.52 3.60 -31.87
N PRO A 18 -5.73 3.44 -30.80
CA PRO A 18 -4.31 3.11 -30.90
C PRO A 18 -4.14 1.65 -31.35
N HIS A 19 -4.19 1.40 -32.66
CA HIS A 19 -4.15 0.05 -33.24
C HIS A 19 -2.84 -0.34 -33.94
N SER A 20 -1.74 0.41 -33.76
CA SER A 20 -0.42 -0.11 -34.11
C SER A 20 -0.09 -1.26 -33.15
N ALA A 21 -0.33 -2.49 -33.61
CA ALA A 21 0.02 -3.74 -32.90
C ALA A 21 1.52 -3.75 -32.59
N GLY A 22 1.89 -3.27 -31.41
CA GLY A 22 3.27 -3.09 -30.98
C GLY A 22 3.51 -1.84 -30.15
N ASP A 23 2.64 -0.82 -30.24
CA ASP A 23 2.84 0.42 -29.50
C ASP A 23 2.33 0.29 -28.05
N VAL A 24 3.24 0.50 -27.09
CA VAL A 24 2.89 0.53 -25.67
C VAL A 24 2.03 1.75 -25.36
N ALA A 25 1.12 1.62 -24.41
CA ALA A 25 0.19 2.70 -24.03
C ALA A 25 0.90 4.05 -23.72
N TRP A 26 2.13 3.99 -23.21
CA TRP A 26 2.95 5.16 -22.91
C TRP A 26 3.48 5.93 -24.13
N GLN A 27 3.56 5.30 -25.31
CA GLN A 27 4.01 5.99 -26.53
C GLN A 27 2.97 7.00 -27.02
N HIS A 28 1.69 6.78 -26.68
CA HIS A 28 0.61 7.68 -27.05
C HIS A 28 0.77 9.06 -26.37
N PRO A 29 0.87 10.18 -27.13
CA PRO A 29 1.15 11.50 -26.57
C PRO A 29 0.07 11.97 -25.60
N ALA A 30 -1.19 11.63 -25.89
CA ALA A 30 -2.32 11.98 -25.04
C ALA A 30 -2.24 11.30 -23.66
N THR A 31 -1.73 10.06 -23.60
CA THR A 31 -1.53 9.32 -22.35
C THR A 31 -0.43 9.94 -21.51
N ARG A 32 0.69 10.34 -22.13
CA ARG A 32 1.77 11.08 -21.43
C ARG A 32 1.26 12.40 -20.87
N ARG A 33 0.48 13.15 -21.65
CA ARG A 33 -0.10 14.42 -21.22
C ARG A 33 -1.04 14.24 -20.03
N ALA A 34 -1.97 13.29 -20.11
CA ALA A 34 -2.90 12.99 -19.02
C ALA A 34 -2.15 12.61 -17.73
N TRP A 35 -1.13 11.75 -17.84
CA TRP A 35 -0.29 11.37 -16.71
C TRP A 35 0.50 12.54 -16.11
N THR A 36 1.10 13.39 -16.96
CA THR A 36 1.87 14.56 -16.51
C THR A 36 0.97 15.57 -15.80
N VAL A 37 -0.24 15.80 -16.29
CA VAL A 37 -1.22 16.69 -15.65
C VAL A 37 -1.62 16.15 -14.27
N ASP A 38 -1.95 14.85 -14.18
CA ASP A 38 -2.29 14.20 -12.91
C ASP A 38 -1.14 14.29 -11.90
N LEU A 39 0.09 13.96 -12.32
CA LEU A 39 1.27 14.09 -11.47
C LEU A 39 1.53 15.54 -11.05
N ALA A 40 1.40 16.50 -11.97
CA ALA A 40 1.61 17.91 -11.68
C ALA A 40 0.59 18.43 -10.67
N GLN A 41 -0.68 18.04 -10.75
CA GLN A 41 -1.70 18.40 -9.76
C GLN A 41 -1.33 17.91 -8.35
N HIS A 42 -0.82 16.69 -8.24
CA HIS A 42 -0.37 16.12 -6.96
C HIS A 42 0.91 16.77 -6.41
N LEU A 43 1.86 17.12 -7.28
CA LEU A 43 3.13 17.74 -6.87
C LEU A 43 2.99 19.23 -6.56
N LEU A 44 2.17 19.96 -7.30
CA LEU A 44 2.06 21.42 -7.18
C LEU A 44 0.94 21.87 -6.26
N GLY A 45 -0.13 21.08 -6.09
CA GLY A 45 -1.31 21.49 -5.33
C GLY A 45 -1.01 21.87 -3.88
N VAL A 46 -0.16 21.09 -3.19
CA VAL A 46 0.21 21.38 -1.79
C VAL A 46 1.18 22.56 -1.68
N PRO A 47 2.32 22.60 -2.41
CA PRO A 47 3.21 23.76 -2.36
C PRO A 47 2.55 25.08 -2.74
N LEU A 48 1.73 25.10 -3.79
CA LEU A 48 1.02 26.32 -4.22
C LEU A 48 -0.02 26.75 -3.17
N GLY A 49 -0.77 25.80 -2.59
CA GLY A 49 -1.71 26.09 -1.51
C GLY A 49 -1.03 26.65 -0.26
N ILE A 50 0.12 26.09 0.12
CA ILE A 50 0.93 26.59 1.24
C ILE A 50 1.44 28.00 0.94
N GLY A 51 2.01 28.21 -0.25
CA GLY A 51 2.52 29.52 -0.67
C GLY A 51 1.43 30.59 -0.64
N ALA A 52 0.28 30.33 -1.26
CA ALA A 52 -0.85 31.25 -1.29
C ALA A 52 -1.39 31.57 0.12
N ALA A 53 -1.58 30.55 0.97
CA ALA A 53 -2.02 30.77 2.35
C ALA A 53 -0.99 31.54 3.19
N GLY A 54 0.31 31.26 2.98
CA GLY A 54 1.40 32.00 3.62
C GLY A 54 1.39 33.48 3.24
N THR A 55 1.22 33.78 1.94
CA THR A 55 1.07 35.15 1.45
C THR A 55 -0.13 35.85 2.10
N VAL A 56 -1.28 35.17 2.22
CA VAL A 56 -2.46 35.75 2.89
C VAL A 56 -2.17 36.04 4.37
N ILE A 57 -1.54 35.11 5.10
CA ILE A 57 -1.23 35.29 6.53
C ILE A 57 -0.27 36.46 6.77
N VAL A 58 0.75 36.64 5.92
CA VAL A 58 1.73 37.71 6.06
C VAL A 58 1.12 39.10 5.78
N ASN A 59 0.12 39.17 4.90
CA ASN A 59 -0.54 40.42 4.54
C ASN A 59 -1.78 40.74 5.40
N LEU A 60 -2.22 39.82 6.26
CA LEU A 60 -3.33 40.09 7.17
C LEU A 60 -2.88 41.08 8.27
N PRO A 61 -3.68 42.10 8.61
CA PRO A 61 -3.40 43.01 9.72
C PRO A 61 -3.73 42.33 11.06
N THR A 62 -3.09 41.20 11.34
CA THR A 62 -3.26 40.43 12.57
C THR A 62 -2.14 40.71 13.55
N PRO A 63 -2.41 40.70 14.87
CA PRO A 63 -1.35 40.74 15.87
C PRO A 63 -0.29 39.66 15.61
N THR A 64 0.99 39.98 15.85
CA THR A 64 2.12 39.10 15.54
C THR A 64 1.96 37.68 16.09
N TRP A 65 1.42 37.53 17.30
CA TRP A 65 1.19 36.23 17.93
C TRP A 65 0.17 35.37 17.16
N VAL A 66 -0.86 35.99 16.55
CA VAL A 66 -1.84 35.30 15.69
C VAL A 66 -1.15 34.85 14.39
N SER A 67 -0.37 35.72 13.76
CA SER A 67 0.36 35.37 12.53
C SER A 67 1.31 34.18 12.75
N VAL A 68 1.99 34.15 13.91
CA VAL A 68 2.83 33.00 14.30
C VAL A 68 2.00 31.73 14.42
N ILE A 69 0.84 31.75 15.10
CA ILE A 69 -0.07 30.60 15.18
C ILE A 69 -0.44 30.09 13.79
N LEU A 70 -0.87 31.01 12.91
CA LEU A 70 -1.33 30.66 11.58
C LEU A 70 -0.19 30.07 10.73
N ILE A 71 1.02 30.61 10.83
CA ILE A 71 2.22 30.04 10.17
C ILE A 71 2.50 28.63 10.68
N VAL A 72 2.45 28.41 11.99
CA VAL A 72 2.65 27.08 12.59
C VAL A 72 1.62 26.08 12.09
N LEU A 73 0.34 26.46 12.10
CA LEU A 73 -0.75 25.62 11.59
C LEU A 73 -0.59 25.34 10.10
N LEU A 74 -0.14 26.33 9.32
CA LEU A 74 0.14 26.18 7.89
C LEU A 74 1.26 25.18 7.64
N VAL A 75 2.35 25.22 8.41
CA VAL A 75 3.45 24.25 8.31
C VAL A 75 2.95 22.83 8.64
N ILE A 76 2.19 22.66 9.72
CA ILE A 76 1.61 21.36 10.09
C ILE A 76 0.68 20.86 8.98
N ALA A 77 -0.22 21.71 8.47
CA ALA A 77 -1.11 21.38 7.36
C ALA A 77 -0.33 20.99 6.10
N GLY A 78 0.78 21.69 5.82
CA GLY A 78 1.67 21.39 4.70
C GLY A 78 2.33 20.02 4.82
N ILE A 79 2.87 19.68 6.00
CA ILE A 79 3.45 18.36 6.28
C ILE A 79 2.41 17.25 6.11
N ILE A 80 1.20 17.44 6.66
CA ILE A 80 0.08 16.49 6.49
C ILE A 80 -0.29 16.36 5.01
N GLY A 81 -0.35 17.48 4.29
CA GLY A 81 -0.60 17.53 2.86
C GLY A 81 0.41 16.71 2.07
N ILE A 82 1.71 16.95 2.26
CA ILE A 82 2.79 16.20 1.61
C ILE A 82 2.70 14.70 1.94
N CYS A 83 2.47 14.36 3.21
CA CYS A 83 2.29 12.96 3.63
C CYS A 83 1.09 12.28 2.93
N ARG A 84 -0.02 13.01 2.73
CA ARG A 84 -1.20 12.53 2.00
C ARG A 84 -0.95 12.42 0.49
N GLN A 85 -0.12 13.29 -0.09
CA GLN A 85 0.23 13.26 -1.52
C GLN A 85 1.24 12.16 -1.87
N ALA A 86 2.14 11.77 -0.94
CA ALA A 86 3.20 10.82 -1.24
C ALA A 86 2.71 9.45 -1.79
N PRO A 87 1.63 8.84 -1.26
CA PRO A 87 1.02 7.65 -1.86
C PRO A 87 0.48 7.89 -3.28
N LEU A 88 -0.07 9.07 -3.57
CA LEU A 88 -0.65 9.42 -4.87
C LEU A 88 0.46 9.60 -5.92
N VAL A 89 1.55 10.28 -5.56
CA VAL A 89 2.75 10.38 -6.42
C VAL A 89 3.32 8.98 -6.69
N ARG A 90 3.43 8.14 -5.65
CA ARG A 90 3.88 6.76 -5.81
C ARG A 90 2.96 5.95 -6.73
N ARG A 91 1.65 6.17 -6.65
CA ARG A 91 0.64 5.58 -7.54
C ARG A 91 0.86 6.03 -8.98
N ALA A 92 1.04 7.34 -9.22
CA ALA A 92 1.36 7.87 -10.55
C ALA A 92 2.60 7.21 -11.17
N PHE A 93 3.68 7.02 -10.41
CA PHE A 93 4.86 6.32 -10.92
C PHE A 93 4.61 4.83 -11.22
N ARG A 94 3.73 4.17 -10.48
CA ARG A 94 3.33 2.79 -10.79
C ARG A 94 2.50 2.73 -12.06
N LEU A 95 1.52 3.63 -12.21
CA LEU A 95 0.72 3.76 -13.43
C LEU A 95 1.64 3.90 -14.66
N ARG A 96 2.67 4.75 -14.58
CA ARG A 96 3.67 4.90 -15.65
C ARG A 96 4.40 3.60 -16.00
N ARG A 97 4.68 2.72 -15.03
CA ARG A 97 5.34 1.42 -15.31
C ARG A 97 4.39 0.48 -16.04
N ILE A 98 3.13 0.42 -15.65
CA ILE A 98 2.09 -0.38 -16.34
C ILE A 98 1.93 0.11 -17.79
N LEU A 99 1.76 1.42 -17.98
CA LEU A 99 1.61 2.04 -19.31
C LEU A 99 2.81 1.81 -20.24
N ARG A 100 4.02 1.63 -19.69
CA ARG A 100 5.24 1.32 -20.46
C ARG A 100 5.39 -0.15 -20.82
N THR A 101 4.58 -1.02 -20.24
CA THR A 101 4.70 -2.47 -20.38
C THR A 101 3.61 -3.05 -21.28
N TYR A 102 2.41 -2.47 -21.23
CA TYR A 102 1.24 -2.99 -21.94
C TYR A 102 0.68 -1.98 -22.96
N PRO A 103 0.13 -2.43 -24.09
CA PRO A 103 -0.61 -1.60 -25.04
C PRO A 103 -2.00 -1.22 -24.49
N TRP A 104 -2.64 -0.22 -25.09
CA TRP A 104 -4.05 0.08 -24.82
C TRP A 104 -4.94 -0.91 -25.57
N GLU A 105 -5.92 -1.46 -24.87
CA GLU A 105 -7.02 -2.26 -25.42
C GLU A 105 -8.31 -1.45 -25.33
N VAL A 106 -9.04 -1.34 -26.42
CA VAL A 106 -10.29 -0.57 -26.48
C VAL A 106 -11.48 -1.52 -26.49
N HIS A 107 -12.32 -1.42 -25.47
CA HIS A 107 -13.57 -2.16 -25.35
C HIS A 107 -14.74 -1.24 -25.67
N GLU A 108 -15.12 -1.16 -26.94
CA GLU A 108 -16.17 -0.25 -27.43
C GLU A 108 -17.58 -0.57 -26.93
N ARG A 109 -17.86 -1.86 -26.70
CA ARG A 109 -19.13 -2.35 -26.13
C ARG A 109 -19.12 -2.35 -24.60
N GLY A 110 -18.02 -1.92 -24.00
CA GLY A 110 -17.80 -1.92 -22.58
C GLY A 110 -17.42 -3.30 -22.10
N LEU A 111 -17.12 -3.37 -20.82
CA LEU A 111 -16.85 -4.64 -20.15
C LEU A 111 -18.10 -5.03 -19.35
N PRO A 112 -18.40 -6.34 -19.24
CA PRO A 112 -19.45 -6.77 -18.34
C PRO A 112 -19.14 -6.26 -16.93
N HIS A 113 -20.12 -5.61 -16.33
CA HIS A 113 -19.99 -5.01 -15.01
C HIS A 113 -21.29 -5.13 -14.26
N ALA A 114 -21.20 -5.21 -12.93
CA ALA A 114 -22.37 -5.11 -12.10
C ALA A 114 -22.06 -4.45 -10.77
N TYR A 115 -23.09 -3.84 -10.21
CA TYR A 115 -23.16 -3.45 -8.82
C TYR A 115 -23.92 -4.54 -8.06
N SER A 116 -23.23 -5.59 -7.60
CA SER A 116 -23.90 -6.80 -7.11
C SER A 116 -24.63 -6.57 -5.79
N GLN A 117 -25.94 -6.34 -5.77
CA GLN A 117 -26.69 -6.15 -4.52
C GLN A 117 -26.99 -7.44 -3.74
N ARG A 118 -26.92 -8.66 -4.32
CA ARG A 118 -27.55 -9.83 -3.66
C ARG A 118 -26.86 -11.20 -3.61
N HIS A 119 -25.97 -11.61 -4.53
CA HIS A 119 -25.63 -13.06 -4.61
C HIS A 119 -24.17 -13.47 -4.77
N SER A 120 -23.18 -12.58 -4.66
CA SER A 120 -21.77 -13.01 -4.58
C SER A 120 -21.27 -12.93 -3.14
N ALA A 121 -20.32 -13.80 -2.78
CA ALA A 121 -19.65 -13.80 -1.47
C ALA A 121 -18.99 -12.44 -1.11
N HIS A 122 -18.96 -11.48 -2.05
CA HIS A 122 -18.23 -10.23 -1.99
C HIS A 122 -19.12 -8.99 -1.71
N ARG A 123 -20.32 -9.19 -1.13
CA ARG A 123 -21.17 -8.16 -0.47
C ARG A 123 -21.21 -6.79 -1.16
N GLY A 124 -21.99 -6.61 -2.23
CA GLY A 124 -22.29 -5.23 -2.67
C GLY A 124 -21.18 -4.51 -3.43
N ARG A 125 -20.05 -5.17 -3.72
CA ARG A 125 -18.91 -4.49 -4.37
C ARG A 125 -19.14 -4.36 -5.87
N PRO A 126 -18.91 -3.16 -6.45
CA PRO A 126 -18.87 -3.00 -7.90
C PRO A 126 -17.75 -3.83 -8.49
N TRP A 127 -17.97 -4.42 -9.66
CA TRP A 127 -16.94 -5.21 -10.35
C TRP A 127 -17.02 -5.07 -11.87
N PHE A 128 -15.90 -5.35 -12.51
CA PHE A 128 -15.75 -5.56 -13.96
C PHE A 128 -15.31 -7.00 -14.23
N GLN A 129 -15.69 -7.56 -15.38
CA GLN A 129 -15.16 -8.83 -15.89
C GLN A 129 -14.24 -8.55 -17.07
N PHE A 130 -13.08 -9.21 -17.08
CA PHE A 130 -12.09 -9.14 -18.14
C PHE A 130 -11.82 -10.54 -18.69
N PRO A 131 -11.56 -10.71 -19.98
CA PRO A 131 -11.04 -11.98 -20.49
C PRO A 131 -9.67 -12.26 -19.86
N ASP A 132 -9.37 -13.52 -19.56
CA ASP A 132 -8.04 -13.93 -19.15
C ASP A 132 -7.11 -13.87 -20.37
N PRO A 133 -5.97 -13.13 -20.30
CA PRO A 133 -5.06 -13.01 -21.44
C PRO A 133 -4.43 -14.35 -21.86
N ASP A 134 -4.31 -15.33 -20.96
CA ASP A 134 -3.77 -16.66 -21.29
C ASP A 134 -4.88 -17.65 -21.69
N ALA A 135 -6.15 -17.36 -21.36
CA ALA A 135 -7.32 -18.20 -21.64
C ALA A 135 -8.54 -17.33 -21.97
N PRO A 136 -8.69 -16.81 -23.21
CA PRO A 136 -9.71 -15.81 -23.56
C PRO A 136 -11.16 -16.22 -23.28
N GLU A 137 -11.44 -17.51 -23.20
CA GLU A 137 -12.70 -18.12 -22.80
C GLU A 137 -13.00 -18.02 -21.28
N SER A 138 -11.97 -17.81 -20.47
CA SER A 138 -12.04 -17.59 -19.02
C SER A 138 -12.22 -16.10 -18.71
N TRP A 139 -12.99 -15.81 -17.65
CA TRP A 139 -13.25 -14.45 -17.19
C TRP A 139 -12.67 -14.19 -15.81
N VAL A 140 -11.87 -13.14 -15.70
CA VAL A 140 -11.34 -12.62 -14.46
C VAL A 140 -12.25 -11.50 -13.96
N MET A 141 -12.99 -11.77 -12.89
CA MET A 141 -13.73 -10.72 -12.19
C MET A 141 -12.74 -9.82 -11.45
N VAL A 142 -12.99 -8.51 -11.40
CA VAL A 142 -12.18 -7.49 -10.74
C VAL A 142 -13.10 -6.61 -9.91
N TYR A 143 -12.93 -6.63 -8.59
CA TYR A 143 -13.73 -5.83 -7.67
C TYR A 143 -13.10 -4.46 -7.46
N LEU A 144 -13.94 -3.42 -7.45
CA LEU A 144 -13.55 -2.07 -7.08
C LEU A 144 -13.78 -1.88 -5.58
N ASP A 145 -12.77 -1.36 -4.89
CA ASP A 145 -12.94 -0.87 -3.52
C ASP A 145 -13.80 0.41 -3.54
N GLN A 146 -14.60 0.66 -2.51
CA GLN A 146 -15.41 1.88 -2.41
C GLN A 146 -14.60 3.00 -1.75
N ASP A 147 -13.74 3.65 -2.53
CA ASP A 147 -12.91 4.78 -2.10
C ASP A 147 -13.25 6.07 -2.88
N ARG A 148 -12.60 7.19 -2.51
CA ARG A 148 -12.84 8.48 -3.19
C ARG A 148 -12.45 8.47 -4.66
N HIS A 149 -11.54 7.59 -5.09
CA HIS A 149 -11.04 7.53 -6.47
C HIS A 149 -11.93 6.68 -7.38
N THR A 150 -12.63 5.70 -6.81
CA THR A 150 -13.58 4.82 -7.49
C THR A 150 -15.00 5.38 -7.49
N ARG A 151 -15.33 6.35 -6.64
CA ARG A 151 -16.67 6.94 -6.53
C ARG A 151 -17.31 7.28 -7.88
N TRP A 152 -16.57 7.94 -8.78
CA TRP A 152 -17.05 8.29 -10.12
C TRP A 152 -17.47 7.05 -10.95
N TRP A 153 -16.72 5.96 -10.82
CA TRP A 153 -16.99 4.68 -11.46
C TRP A 153 -18.19 3.97 -10.83
N VAL A 154 -18.25 3.94 -9.49
CA VAL A 154 -19.34 3.33 -8.73
C VAL A 154 -20.67 4.00 -9.02
N GLU A 155 -20.71 5.32 -9.09
CA GLU A 155 -21.91 6.09 -9.41
C GLU A 155 -22.47 5.73 -10.80
N ARG A 156 -21.61 5.38 -11.77
CA ARG A 156 -22.01 5.00 -13.14
C ARG A 156 -22.41 3.55 -13.29
N MET A 157 -21.87 2.68 -12.44
CA MET A 157 -22.27 1.27 -12.37
C MET A 157 -23.56 1.05 -11.57
N SER A 158 -23.99 2.05 -10.80
CA SER A 158 -25.18 1.93 -9.96
C SER A 158 -26.41 1.54 -10.81
N PRO A 159 -27.31 0.67 -10.31
CA PRO A 159 -28.55 0.36 -11.01
C PRO A 159 -29.38 1.62 -11.30
N GLN A 160 -29.28 2.60 -10.39
CA GLN A 160 -29.97 3.90 -10.45
C GLN A 160 -29.28 4.92 -11.36
N ALA A 161 -28.12 4.60 -11.94
CA ALA A 161 -27.43 5.50 -12.85
C ALA A 161 -28.28 5.73 -14.11
N GLY A 162 -28.46 7.00 -14.49
CA GLY A 162 -29.14 7.38 -15.72
C GLY A 162 -28.41 6.89 -16.98
N PRO A 163 -29.06 6.91 -18.15
CA PRO A 163 -28.50 6.40 -19.40
C PRO A 163 -27.21 7.12 -19.81
N GLU A 164 -27.11 8.44 -19.57
CA GLU A 164 -25.90 9.22 -19.85
C GLU A 164 -24.71 8.77 -18.98
N ALA A 165 -24.94 8.56 -17.69
CA ALA A 165 -23.91 8.08 -16.77
C ALA A 165 -23.40 6.67 -17.15
N LYS A 166 -24.30 5.80 -17.65
CA LYS A 166 -23.94 4.49 -18.18
C LYS A 166 -23.23 4.57 -19.54
N ALA A 167 -23.59 5.55 -20.37
CA ALA A 167 -22.92 5.79 -21.65
C ALA A 167 -21.44 6.16 -21.47
N ASP A 168 -21.09 6.89 -20.42
CA ASP A 168 -19.70 7.24 -20.09
C ASP A 168 -18.78 6.02 -19.89
N ILE A 169 -19.32 4.88 -19.45
CA ILE A 169 -18.57 3.64 -19.24
C ILE A 169 -18.83 2.60 -20.33
N ARG A 170 -19.55 2.98 -21.40
CA ARG A 170 -19.79 2.11 -22.55
C ARG A 170 -18.52 1.86 -23.34
N THR A 171 -17.66 2.85 -23.48
CA THR A 171 -16.34 2.66 -24.11
C THR A 171 -15.27 2.75 -23.04
N LEU A 172 -14.51 1.68 -22.89
CA LEU A 172 -13.44 1.60 -21.89
C LEU A 172 -12.10 1.39 -22.57
N TRP A 173 -11.08 2.09 -22.07
CA TRP A 173 -9.69 1.85 -22.42
C TRP A 173 -9.07 1.06 -21.28
N PHE A 174 -8.48 -0.08 -21.60
CA PHE A 174 -7.87 -1.01 -20.68
C PHE A 174 -6.37 -1.16 -20.99
N VAL A 175 -5.55 -1.30 -19.96
CA VAL A 175 -4.11 -1.56 -20.13
C VAL A 175 -3.58 -2.33 -18.93
N GLY A 176 -2.93 -3.46 -19.18
CA GLY A 176 -2.35 -4.30 -18.14
C GLY A 176 -2.86 -5.73 -18.18
N ASP A 177 -2.65 -6.44 -17.07
CA ASP A 177 -3.19 -7.77 -16.86
C ASP A 177 -4.15 -7.71 -15.66
N PRO A 178 -5.44 -8.07 -15.84
CA PRO A 178 -6.46 -7.92 -14.80
C PRO A 178 -6.15 -8.77 -13.55
N ARG A 179 -5.34 -9.82 -13.69
CA ARG A 179 -4.91 -10.72 -12.61
C ARG A 179 -3.89 -10.07 -11.68
N PHE A 180 -3.03 -9.20 -12.21
CA PHE A 180 -1.88 -8.65 -11.47
C PHE A 180 -1.98 -7.15 -11.20
N CYS A 181 -2.07 -6.37 -12.29
CA CYS A 181 -2.11 -4.93 -12.27
C CYS A 181 -2.61 -4.41 -13.62
N ALA A 182 -3.67 -3.62 -13.58
CA ALA A 182 -4.23 -3.00 -14.76
C ALA A 182 -4.76 -1.59 -14.47
N ILE A 183 -4.99 -0.86 -15.54
CA ILE A 183 -5.57 0.48 -15.51
C ILE A 183 -6.79 0.48 -16.40
N LEU A 184 -7.88 1.03 -15.88
CA LEU A 184 -9.06 1.40 -16.65
C LEU A 184 -9.08 2.90 -16.86
N ALA A 185 -9.48 3.33 -18.04
CA ALA A 185 -9.74 4.72 -18.34
C ALA A 185 -10.98 4.82 -19.22
N VAL A 186 -11.59 6.00 -19.24
CA VAL A 186 -12.61 6.33 -20.23
C VAL A 186 -12.00 7.24 -21.29
N PRO A 187 -12.43 7.14 -22.56
CA PRO A 187 -12.00 8.07 -23.58
C PRO A 187 -12.41 9.50 -23.20
N GLY A 188 -11.53 10.45 -23.46
CA GLY A 188 -11.80 11.88 -23.31
C GLY A 188 -11.29 12.65 -24.51
N LYS A 189 -11.72 13.91 -24.63
CA LYS A 189 -11.36 14.81 -25.76
C LYS A 189 -9.86 14.93 -26.02
N ARG A 190 -9.03 14.70 -25.00
CA ARG A 190 -7.56 14.83 -25.06
C ARG A 190 -6.86 13.53 -24.63
N GLY A 191 -7.49 12.38 -24.89
CA GLY A 191 -6.98 11.06 -24.54
C GLY A 191 -7.59 10.48 -23.27
N PRO A 192 -6.91 9.56 -22.58
CA PRO A 192 -7.48 8.79 -21.48
C PRO A 192 -7.84 9.70 -20.30
N HIS A 193 -9.07 9.54 -19.80
CA HIS A 193 -9.62 10.28 -18.68
C HIS A 193 -10.02 9.32 -17.55
N ARG A 194 -10.09 9.83 -16.31
CA ARG A 194 -10.47 9.06 -15.10
C ARG A 194 -9.70 7.75 -14.89
N MET A 195 -8.39 7.75 -15.14
CA MET A 195 -7.53 6.57 -14.94
C MET A 195 -7.69 5.97 -13.54
N LEU A 196 -8.13 4.72 -13.49
CA LEU A 196 -8.32 3.93 -12.29
C LEU A 196 -7.31 2.79 -12.30
N GLU A 197 -6.46 2.72 -11.26
CA GLU A 197 -5.65 1.52 -11.04
C GLU A 197 -6.59 0.47 -10.47
N ILE A 198 -6.71 -0.66 -11.15
CA ILE A 198 -7.44 -1.80 -10.63
C ILE A 198 -6.67 -2.33 -9.43
N PRO A 199 -7.30 -2.38 -8.23
CA PRO A 199 -6.65 -2.95 -7.07
C PRO A 199 -6.37 -4.42 -7.32
N ARG A 200 -5.12 -4.84 -7.09
CA ARG A 200 -4.75 -6.26 -7.12
C ARG A 200 -5.68 -7.03 -6.19
N GLN A 201 -6.34 -8.05 -6.71
CA GLN A 201 -7.22 -8.90 -5.90
C GLN A 201 -6.45 -9.45 -4.71
N GLY A 202 -6.83 -8.98 -3.53
CA GLY A 202 -6.07 -9.19 -2.31
C GLY A 202 -6.18 -10.62 -1.82
N THR A 203 -5.15 -11.42 -2.07
CA THR A 203 -4.43 -12.30 -1.12
C THR A 203 -5.17 -13.33 -0.27
N LEU A 204 -6.51 -13.41 -0.26
CA LEU A 204 -7.19 -14.18 0.79
C LEU A 204 -7.51 -15.63 0.41
N HIS A 205 -7.79 -15.97 -0.85
CA HIS A 205 -7.77 -17.38 -1.32
C HIS A 205 -7.57 -17.51 -2.83
N VAL A 206 -8.17 -16.64 -3.64
CA VAL A 206 -8.09 -16.68 -5.11
C VAL A 206 -6.68 -16.35 -5.64
N GLY A 207 -5.84 -15.72 -4.81
CA GLY A 207 -4.53 -15.25 -5.24
C GLY A 207 -3.60 -16.38 -5.70
N ALA A 208 -3.50 -17.49 -4.97
CA ALA A 208 -2.52 -18.54 -5.26
C ALA A 208 -2.78 -19.20 -6.62
N GLU A 209 -4.01 -19.63 -6.84
CA GLU A 209 -4.47 -20.28 -8.07
C GLU A 209 -4.27 -19.41 -9.32
N ILE A 210 -4.47 -18.09 -9.19
CA ILE A 210 -4.19 -17.15 -10.28
C ILE A 210 -2.71 -17.21 -10.70
N TYR A 211 -1.76 -17.32 -9.75
CA TYR A 211 -0.34 -17.39 -10.12
C TYR A 211 0.03 -18.74 -10.73
N ASP A 212 -0.54 -19.83 -10.21
CA ASP A 212 -0.21 -21.19 -10.63
C ASP A 212 -0.65 -21.46 -12.08
N ASN A 213 -1.75 -20.83 -12.51
CA ASN A 213 -2.28 -20.95 -13.88
C ASN A 213 -1.76 -19.88 -14.86
N SER A 214 -0.92 -18.94 -14.41
CA SER A 214 -0.42 -17.87 -15.28
C SER A 214 0.80 -18.29 -16.08
N SER A 215 0.87 -17.88 -17.34
CA SER A 215 2.05 -18.14 -18.16
C SER A 215 3.31 -17.45 -17.58
N PRO A 216 4.51 -18.06 -17.73
CA PRO A 216 5.76 -17.45 -17.28
C PRO A 216 5.99 -16.04 -17.85
N GLU A 217 5.61 -15.83 -19.12
CA GLU A 217 5.70 -14.53 -19.76
C GLU A 217 4.80 -13.48 -19.10
N ALA A 218 3.58 -13.85 -18.72
CA ALA A 218 2.67 -12.97 -17.99
C ALA A 218 3.25 -12.56 -16.63
N LEU A 219 3.88 -13.49 -15.90
CA LEU A 219 4.56 -13.21 -14.63
C LEU A 219 5.75 -12.25 -14.82
N ILE A 220 6.55 -12.43 -15.87
CA ILE A 220 7.66 -11.51 -16.22
C ILE A 220 7.13 -10.11 -16.54
N ARG A 221 6.11 -10.01 -17.40
CA ARG A 221 5.46 -8.73 -17.76
C ARG A 221 4.86 -8.05 -16.53
N ALA A 222 4.15 -8.79 -15.68
CA ALA A 222 3.59 -8.29 -14.43
C ALA A 222 4.68 -7.71 -13.51
N THR A 223 5.79 -8.43 -13.35
CA THR A 223 6.93 -7.99 -12.53
C THR A 223 7.55 -6.71 -13.09
N LYS A 224 7.73 -6.62 -14.42
CA LYS A 224 8.23 -5.42 -15.11
C LYS A 224 7.29 -4.21 -14.92
N ALA A 225 5.98 -4.45 -14.94
CA ALA A 225 4.95 -3.45 -14.65
C ALA A 225 4.89 -3.05 -13.15
N GLY A 226 5.64 -3.73 -12.28
CA GLY A 226 5.74 -3.45 -10.86
C GLY A 226 4.73 -4.21 -10.00
N ALA A 227 4.07 -5.23 -10.55
CA ALA A 227 3.37 -6.22 -9.74
C ALA A 227 4.38 -6.93 -8.82
N ARG A 228 3.95 -7.21 -7.60
CA ARG A 228 4.78 -7.91 -6.60
C ARG A 228 4.35 -9.36 -6.53
N LEU A 229 4.87 -10.23 -7.38
CA LEU A 229 4.50 -11.64 -7.33
C LEU A 229 4.89 -12.24 -5.95
N PRO A 230 4.07 -13.15 -5.39
CA PRO A 230 4.53 -13.95 -4.26
C PRO A 230 5.76 -14.74 -4.71
N GLU A 231 6.73 -14.88 -3.82
CA GLU A 231 8.03 -15.49 -4.11
C GLU A 231 7.91 -16.93 -4.59
N LEU A 232 6.81 -17.62 -4.25
CA LEU A 232 6.46 -18.97 -4.71
C LEU A 232 6.15 -19.07 -6.22
N ALA A 233 5.74 -17.97 -6.87
CA ALA A 233 5.43 -17.97 -8.30
C ALA A 233 6.69 -17.88 -9.18
N LEU A 234 7.84 -17.46 -8.61
CA LEU A 234 9.11 -17.35 -9.34
C LEU A 234 9.83 -18.71 -9.54
N PRO A 235 9.90 -19.63 -8.56
CA PRO A 235 10.52 -20.94 -8.73
C PRO A 235 9.68 -21.92 -9.56
N ALA A 236 8.35 -21.75 -9.64
CA ALA A 236 7.50 -22.53 -10.55
C ALA A 236 7.89 -22.30 -12.03
N MET A 237 8.46 -21.14 -12.38
CA MET A 237 9.01 -20.91 -13.71
C MET A 237 10.38 -21.57 -13.95
N ALA A 238 11.01 -22.14 -12.91
CA ALA A 238 12.42 -22.53 -12.96
C ALA A 238 12.66 -24.04 -12.93
N SER A 239 11.81 -24.90 -12.35
CA SER A 239 11.88 -26.37 -12.51
C SER A 239 10.99 -27.11 -11.52
N ASP A 240 10.23 -28.08 -12.05
CA ASP A 240 9.40 -29.06 -11.35
C ASP A 240 10.20 -30.15 -10.60
N SER A 241 11.48 -29.92 -10.34
CA SER A 241 12.32 -30.85 -9.58
C SER A 241 13.49 -30.16 -8.88
N THR A 242 13.31 -28.92 -8.44
CA THR A 242 14.38 -28.22 -7.71
C THR A 242 14.28 -28.56 -6.22
N PRO A 243 15.26 -29.29 -5.63
CA PRO A 243 15.35 -29.45 -4.17
C PRO A 243 15.32 -28.05 -3.53
N ALA A 244 14.66 -27.94 -2.38
CA ALA A 244 14.48 -26.70 -1.62
C ALA A 244 15.72 -25.80 -1.77
N VAL A 245 15.61 -24.76 -2.62
CA VAL A 245 16.74 -23.90 -2.94
C VAL A 245 17.21 -23.31 -1.61
N PRO A 246 18.42 -23.66 -1.13
CA PRO A 246 18.90 -23.19 0.15
C PRO A 246 18.87 -21.67 0.10
N ALA A 247 18.32 -21.04 1.14
CA ALA A 247 18.26 -19.59 1.21
C ALA A 247 19.67 -19.04 0.92
N PRO A 248 19.81 -17.99 0.09
CA PRO A 248 21.12 -17.45 -0.23
C PRO A 248 21.87 -17.15 1.07
N ALA A 249 23.15 -17.56 1.11
CA ALA A 249 23.98 -17.35 2.27
C ALA A 249 23.91 -15.87 2.68
N PRO A 250 23.82 -15.57 3.98
CA PRO A 250 23.76 -14.20 4.44
C PRO A 250 24.98 -13.42 3.91
N PRO A 251 24.80 -12.17 3.45
CA PRO A 251 25.92 -11.39 2.94
C PRO A 251 26.97 -11.24 4.05
N PRO A 252 28.27 -11.41 3.73
CA PRO A 252 29.32 -11.29 4.71
C PRO A 252 29.36 -9.86 5.26
N GLY A 253 29.61 -9.75 6.57
CA GLY A 253 29.77 -8.48 7.27
C GLY A 253 28.60 -8.08 8.17
N PRO A 254 28.71 -6.91 8.82
CA PRO A 254 27.73 -6.45 9.80
C PRO A 254 26.42 -6.08 9.12
N ALA A 255 25.28 -6.34 9.76
CA ALA A 255 23.97 -6.14 9.14
C ALA A 255 23.69 -4.73 8.58
N MET A 256 24.36 -3.72 9.13
CA MET A 256 24.28 -2.31 8.70
C MET A 256 25.08 -1.97 7.44
N SER A 257 26.04 -2.81 7.01
CA SER A 257 26.74 -2.63 5.72
C SER A 257 25.78 -2.85 4.55
N PHE A 258 24.71 -3.62 4.77
CA PHE A 258 23.74 -3.93 3.73
C PHE A 258 22.88 -2.69 3.38
N PRO A 259 22.88 -2.23 2.11
CA PRO A 259 22.22 -0.97 1.72
C PRO A 259 20.73 -0.92 2.06
N ALA A 260 20.03 -2.05 1.94
CA ALA A 260 18.59 -2.12 2.23
C ALA A 260 18.29 -1.95 3.73
N THR A 261 19.12 -2.54 4.61
CA THR A 261 19.06 -2.34 6.07
C THR A 261 19.29 -0.88 6.42
N ARG A 262 20.36 -0.29 5.86
CA ARG A 262 20.73 1.10 6.10
C ARG A 262 19.61 2.05 5.66
N ARG A 263 19.03 1.84 4.48
CA ARG A 263 17.93 2.66 3.94
C ARG A 263 16.66 2.53 4.76
N SER A 264 16.30 1.31 5.16
CA SER A 264 15.11 1.07 5.99
C SER A 264 15.24 1.70 7.37
N MET A 265 16.41 1.55 8.00
CA MET A 265 16.70 2.18 9.30
C MET A 265 16.72 3.71 9.19
N TRP A 266 17.27 4.26 8.10
CA TRP A 266 17.29 5.70 7.86
C TRP A 266 15.88 6.27 7.65
N LEU A 267 15.02 5.63 6.86
CA LEU A 267 13.62 6.03 6.69
C LEU A 267 12.82 5.97 8.00
N LEU A 268 13.07 4.96 8.82
CA LEU A 268 12.45 4.85 10.15
C LEU A 268 12.93 5.95 11.10
N LEU A 269 14.20 6.31 11.08
CA LEU A 269 14.72 7.44 11.84
C LEU A 269 14.14 8.75 11.34
N LEU A 270 14.15 9.00 10.03
CA LEU A 270 13.60 10.21 9.42
C LEU A 270 12.13 10.45 9.81
N ARG A 271 11.31 9.41 9.81
CA ARG A 271 9.90 9.53 10.22
C ARG A 271 9.78 9.97 11.67
N GLY A 272 10.62 9.41 12.55
CA GLY A 272 10.60 9.78 13.97
C GLY A 272 11.18 11.17 14.22
N THR A 273 12.26 11.54 13.52
CA THR A 273 12.87 12.87 13.63
C THR A 273 12.00 13.95 13.02
N ALA A 274 11.27 13.66 11.93
CA ALA A 274 10.31 14.60 11.36
C ALA A 274 9.18 14.91 12.35
N VAL A 275 8.69 13.92 13.10
CA VAL A 275 7.71 14.16 14.17
C VAL A 275 8.33 15.02 15.27
N LEU A 276 9.55 14.70 15.73
CA LEU A 276 10.24 15.49 16.75
C LEU A 276 10.60 16.92 16.28
N ALA A 277 10.95 17.13 15.02
CA ALA A 277 11.29 18.45 14.49
C ALA A 277 10.08 19.40 14.48
N VAL A 278 8.86 18.86 14.49
CA VAL A 278 7.61 19.64 14.58
C VAL A 278 7.21 19.92 16.04
N THR A 279 7.74 19.17 17.00
CA THR A 279 7.40 19.32 18.43
C THR A 279 7.92 20.56 19.18
N PRO A 280 9.00 21.27 18.80
CA PRO A 280 9.37 22.53 19.45
C PRO A 280 8.46 23.69 19.05
N ILE A 281 7.68 23.54 17.98
CA ILE A 281 6.87 24.63 17.43
C ILE A 281 5.74 25.05 18.42
N PRO A 282 5.00 24.13 19.06
CA PRO A 282 4.09 24.47 20.17
C PRO A 282 4.80 25.03 21.42
N PHE A 283 6.09 24.73 21.61
CA PHE A 283 6.87 25.20 22.76
C PHE A 283 7.32 26.65 22.57
N LEU A 284 7.78 27.00 21.37
CA LEU A 284 8.04 28.38 20.94
C LEU A 284 6.75 29.21 20.95
N TRP A 285 5.61 28.59 20.65
CA TRP A 285 4.30 29.21 20.79
C TRP A 285 3.95 29.56 22.25
N LEU A 286 4.22 28.65 23.19
CA LEU A 286 4.01 28.84 24.63
C LEU A 286 4.84 29.98 25.21
N LEU A 287 6.08 30.14 24.76
CA LEU A 287 6.97 31.24 25.16
C LEU A 287 6.49 32.60 24.65
N SER A 288 5.68 32.63 23.58
CA SER A 288 5.17 33.88 22.99
C SER A 288 3.87 34.39 23.62
N LEU A 289 3.14 33.55 24.39
CA LEU A 289 1.82 33.89 24.95
C LEU A 289 1.85 34.66 26.28
N GLY A 290 3.04 34.93 26.83
CA GLY A 290 3.17 35.58 28.15
C GLY A 290 2.59 34.74 29.30
N PRO A 291 2.78 35.17 30.56
CA PRO A 291 2.52 34.34 31.75
C PRO A 291 1.04 34.07 32.10
N TYR A 292 0.06 34.46 31.26
CA TYR A 292 -1.33 34.67 31.70
C TYR A 292 -2.39 33.62 31.30
N SER A 293 -2.04 32.38 30.93
CA SER A 293 -3.05 31.30 30.91
C SER A 293 -2.53 29.96 31.44
N PHE A 294 -2.52 29.83 32.76
CA PHE A 294 -2.13 28.60 33.45
C PHE A 294 -2.95 27.37 33.01
N ALA A 295 -4.22 27.58 32.62
CA ALA A 295 -5.09 26.52 32.09
C ALA A 295 -4.71 26.09 30.65
N GLY A 296 -4.32 27.02 29.78
CA GLY A 296 -3.87 26.73 28.42
C GLY A 296 -2.52 26.00 28.40
N ALA A 297 -1.61 26.38 29.31
CA ALA A 297 -0.33 25.72 29.49
C ALA A 297 -0.47 24.25 29.91
N LYS A 298 -1.42 23.93 30.81
CA LYS A 298 -1.68 22.54 31.23
C LYS A 298 -2.25 21.67 30.11
N GLY A 299 -3.25 22.17 29.37
CA GLY A 299 -3.86 21.43 28.26
C GLY A 299 -2.84 21.12 27.14
N LEU A 300 -2.01 22.11 26.79
CA LEU A 300 -0.97 21.93 25.79
C LEU A 300 0.17 21.03 26.30
N GLY A 301 0.54 21.14 27.57
CA GLY A 301 1.51 20.25 28.22
C GLY A 301 1.09 18.78 28.14
N MET A 302 -0.20 18.49 28.38
CA MET A 302 -0.73 17.12 28.24
C MET A 302 -0.76 16.64 26.79
N LEU A 303 -1.10 17.49 25.83
CA LEU A 303 -1.08 17.17 24.40
C LEU A 303 0.36 16.90 23.90
N LEU A 304 1.32 17.72 24.33
CA LEU A 304 2.74 17.51 24.06
C LEU A 304 3.22 16.21 24.71
N LEU A 305 2.87 15.96 25.97
CA LEU A 305 3.24 14.70 26.63
C LEU A 305 2.68 13.49 25.85
N ALA A 306 1.42 13.56 25.42
CA ALA A 306 0.76 12.48 24.68
C ALA A 306 1.33 12.26 23.26
N THR A 307 1.98 13.26 22.64
CA THR A 307 2.49 13.17 21.26
C THR A 307 4.01 13.04 21.19
N VAL A 308 4.73 13.87 21.95
CA VAL A 308 6.19 13.89 22.05
C VAL A 308 6.71 12.63 22.71
N VAL A 309 6.12 12.18 23.82
CA VAL A 309 6.65 11.02 24.56
C VAL A 309 6.62 9.75 23.72
N PRO A 310 5.52 9.37 23.04
CA PRO A 310 5.52 8.20 22.15
C PRO A 310 6.46 8.36 20.96
N ALA A 311 6.53 9.55 20.36
CA ALA A 311 7.44 9.82 19.24
C ALA A 311 8.91 9.69 19.67
N PHE A 312 9.26 10.28 20.81
CA PHE A 312 10.59 10.21 21.41
C PHE A 312 10.94 8.78 21.82
N GLN A 313 10.03 8.05 22.48
CA GLN A 313 10.23 6.64 22.79
C GLN A 313 10.41 5.81 21.53
N SER A 314 9.66 6.09 20.46
CA SER A 314 9.83 5.43 19.15
C SER A 314 11.18 5.75 18.50
N VAL A 315 11.67 7.00 18.60
CA VAL A 315 13.00 7.37 18.08
C VAL A 315 14.09 6.74 18.93
N ARG A 316 13.97 6.79 20.26
CA ARG A 316 14.94 6.22 21.20
C ARG A 316 15.08 4.71 21.04
N THR A 317 13.97 3.98 20.89
CA THR A 317 13.99 2.53 20.62
C THR A 317 14.67 2.21 19.30
N ARG A 318 14.39 2.97 18.23
CA ARG A 318 15.06 2.81 16.92
C ARG A 318 16.54 3.16 16.97
N PHE A 319 16.92 4.18 17.74
CA PHE A 319 18.32 4.55 17.92
C PHE A 319 19.09 3.52 18.74
N LYS A 320 18.49 2.99 19.82
CA LYS A 320 19.03 1.86 20.58
C LYS A 320 19.22 0.63 19.69
N LEU A 321 18.20 0.26 18.91
CA LEU A 321 18.29 -0.83 17.94
C LEU A 321 19.45 -0.62 16.96
N ARG A 322 19.56 0.57 16.35
CA ARG A 322 20.67 0.92 15.45
C ARG A 322 22.03 0.84 16.15
N ARG A 323 22.14 1.33 17.39
CA ARG A 323 23.38 1.31 18.17
C ARG A 323 23.79 -0.12 18.50
N ASN A 324 22.86 -0.97 18.94
CA ASN A 324 23.14 -2.37 19.27
C ASN A 324 23.63 -3.13 18.04
N ILE A 325 22.95 -2.98 16.89
CA ILE A 325 23.36 -3.63 15.64
C ILE A 325 24.75 -3.14 15.20
N ARG A 326 25.08 -1.87 15.42
CA ARG A 326 26.38 -1.29 15.02
C ARG A 326 27.51 -1.65 15.98
N GLY A 327 27.25 -1.65 17.28
CA GLY A 327 28.26 -1.80 18.33
C GLY A 327 28.77 -3.23 18.46
N ASP A 328 27.88 -4.20 18.30
CA ASP A 328 28.21 -5.60 18.59
C ASP A 328 28.78 -6.33 17.37
N GLY A 329 29.00 -5.63 16.24
CA GLY A 329 29.48 -6.26 15.00
C GLY A 329 28.58 -7.39 14.49
N GLN A 330 27.30 -7.40 14.91
CA GLN A 330 26.38 -8.52 14.68
C GLN A 330 26.25 -8.80 13.18
N SER A 331 26.78 -9.94 12.78
CA SER A 331 26.59 -10.51 11.46
C SER A 331 25.18 -11.08 11.35
N TRP A 332 24.69 -11.16 10.12
CA TRP A 332 23.47 -11.89 9.83
C TRP A 332 23.67 -13.37 10.16
N ARG A 333 22.77 -13.95 10.96
CA ARG A 333 22.66 -15.40 11.15
C ARG A 333 21.38 -15.92 10.50
N MET A 334 21.42 -17.11 9.93
CA MET A 334 20.21 -17.79 9.49
C MET A 334 19.51 -18.40 10.70
N LEU A 335 18.21 -18.21 10.80
CA LEU A 335 17.35 -18.88 11.76
C LEU A 335 16.29 -19.66 10.99
N ASP A 336 16.13 -20.93 11.32
CA ASP A 336 14.99 -21.72 10.91
C ASP A 336 13.79 -21.33 11.78
N VAL A 337 12.77 -20.75 11.16
CA VAL A 337 11.59 -20.26 11.84
C VAL A 337 10.32 -20.84 11.25
N GLU A 338 9.40 -21.27 12.11
CA GLU A 338 8.03 -21.57 11.75
C GLU A 338 7.19 -20.29 11.85
N ILE A 339 6.73 -19.81 10.70
CA ILE A 339 5.88 -18.63 10.58
C ILE A 339 4.45 -19.02 10.98
N ARG A 340 3.98 -18.48 12.11
CA ARG A 340 2.60 -18.64 12.58
C ARG A 340 1.86 -17.30 12.58
N HIS A 341 0.59 -17.33 12.18
CA HIS A 341 -0.30 -16.16 12.26
C HIS A 341 -1.09 -16.20 13.57
N ARG A 342 -1.02 -15.12 14.36
CA ARG A 342 -1.87 -14.94 15.55
C ARG A 342 -2.63 -13.62 15.44
N GLY A 343 -3.78 -13.65 14.75
CA GLY A 343 -4.60 -12.48 14.48
C GLY A 343 -3.96 -11.54 13.44
N ARG A 344 -3.58 -10.33 13.86
CA ARG A 344 -2.84 -9.36 13.03
C ARG A 344 -1.32 -9.40 13.24
N ALA A 345 -0.84 -10.18 14.20
CA ALA A 345 0.58 -10.31 14.51
C ALA A 345 1.16 -11.56 13.84
N LEU A 346 2.37 -11.41 13.31
CA LEU A 346 3.18 -12.51 12.81
C LEU A 346 4.12 -12.99 13.91
N VAL A 347 4.06 -14.28 14.21
CA VAL A 347 4.88 -14.95 15.23
C VAL A 347 5.85 -15.86 14.50
N LEU A 348 7.15 -15.60 14.63
CA LEU A 348 8.19 -16.48 14.11
C LEU A 348 8.61 -17.40 15.26
N VAL A 349 8.41 -18.70 15.13
CA VAL A 349 8.77 -19.68 16.16
C VAL A 349 10.07 -20.35 15.76
N THR A 350 11.13 -20.17 16.56
CA THR A 350 12.47 -20.75 16.32
C THR A 350 12.72 -21.76 17.44
N GLY A 351 12.65 -23.05 17.15
CA GLY A 351 12.74 -24.10 18.16
C GLY A 351 11.68 -23.93 19.27
N SER A 352 12.13 -23.73 20.51
CA SER A 352 11.28 -23.50 21.69
C SER A 352 10.88 -22.02 21.90
N GLU A 353 11.42 -21.10 21.10
CA GLU A 353 11.25 -19.65 21.29
C GLU A 353 10.29 -19.03 20.28
N ALA A 354 9.46 -18.10 20.72
CA ALA A 354 8.52 -17.38 19.85
C ALA A 354 8.90 -15.91 19.74
N LEU A 355 9.43 -15.51 18.58
CA LEU A 355 9.71 -14.12 18.24
C LEU A 355 8.42 -13.46 17.76
N ARG A 356 7.92 -12.51 18.54
CA ARG A 356 6.74 -11.71 18.15
C ARG A 356 7.16 -10.51 17.33
N THR A 357 6.74 -10.47 16.08
CA THR A 357 6.90 -9.26 15.28
C THR A 357 5.70 -8.33 15.56
N GLN A 358 5.97 -7.06 15.88
CA GLN A 358 4.91 -6.05 16.04
C GLN A 358 4.41 -5.48 14.70
N LEU A 359 4.98 -5.94 13.58
CA LEU A 359 4.66 -5.41 12.27
C LEU A 359 3.53 -6.21 11.62
N VAL A 360 2.54 -5.44 11.15
CA VAL A 360 1.51 -5.88 10.22
C VAL A 360 2.21 -6.09 8.86
N LEU A 361 2.99 -7.16 8.76
CA LEU A 361 3.45 -7.64 7.46
C LEU A 361 2.22 -8.13 6.68
N ARG A 362 2.21 -7.88 5.37
CA ARG A 362 1.31 -8.63 4.47
C ARG A 362 1.63 -10.10 4.69
N ARG A 363 0.63 -10.87 5.15
CA ARG A 363 0.75 -12.25 5.64
C ARG A 363 1.64 -13.09 4.70
N PRO A 364 2.92 -13.36 5.05
CA PRO A 364 3.65 -14.42 4.37
C PRO A 364 2.92 -15.76 4.63
N PRO A 365 3.06 -16.75 3.74
CA PRO A 365 2.47 -18.06 3.97
C PRO A 365 2.92 -18.62 5.33
N ALA A 366 2.00 -19.29 6.03
CA ALA A 366 2.36 -20.03 7.24
C ALA A 366 3.24 -21.21 6.82
N GLY A 367 4.27 -21.52 7.60
CA GLY A 367 5.19 -22.62 7.28
C GLY A 367 6.59 -22.42 7.83
N ARG A 368 7.46 -23.39 7.60
CA ARG A 368 8.90 -23.29 7.92
C ARG A 368 9.61 -22.45 6.86
N ALA A 369 10.42 -21.50 7.29
CA ALA A 369 11.22 -20.65 6.44
C ALA A 369 12.56 -20.35 7.11
N GLN A 370 13.61 -20.15 6.32
CA GLN A 370 14.87 -19.60 6.81
C GLN A 370 14.82 -18.08 6.72
N VAL A 371 15.18 -17.40 7.80
CA VAL A 371 15.20 -15.93 7.85
C VAL A 371 16.55 -15.44 8.31
N TRP A 372 16.99 -14.30 7.77
CA TRP A 372 18.18 -13.64 8.28
C TRP A 372 17.82 -12.82 9.52
N PHE A 373 18.54 -13.05 10.61
CA PHE A 373 18.37 -12.33 11.86
C PHE A 373 19.68 -11.66 12.25
N ALA A 374 19.61 -10.40 12.69
CA ALA A 374 20.73 -9.68 13.29
C ALA A 374 20.29 -9.03 14.61
N GLY A 375 21.05 -9.29 15.69
CA GLY A 375 20.77 -8.77 17.03
C GLY A 375 20.75 -9.85 18.10
N HIS A 376 20.24 -9.52 19.28
CA HIS A 376 20.17 -10.47 20.40
C HIS A 376 18.86 -11.28 20.35
N ILE A 377 18.92 -12.62 20.51
CA ILE A 377 17.70 -13.48 20.45
C ILE A 377 16.72 -13.07 21.55
N HIS A 378 17.22 -12.69 22.73
CA HIS A 378 16.39 -12.22 23.85
C HIS A 378 16.18 -10.69 23.87
N GLY A 379 16.48 -9.97 22.78
CA GLY A 379 16.49 -8.50 22.76
C GLY A 379 15.83 -7.86 21.53
N ASP A 380 16.23 -6.63 21.26
CA ASP A 380 15.84 -5.92 20.05
C ASP A 380 16.72 -6.43 18.89
N GLY A 381 16.08 -6.85 17.80
CA GLY A 381 16.76 -7.38 16.63
C GLY A 381 16.06 -6.97 15.34
N VAL A 382 16.59 -7.47 14.23
CA VAL A 382 16.04 -7.21 12.92
C VAL A 382 16.00 -8.49 12.12
N VAL A 383 14.86 -8.75 11.50
CA VAL A 383 14.64 -9.90 10.64
C VAL A 383 14.51 -9.43 9.20
N SER A 384 15.26 -10.05 8.29
CA SER A 384 14.96 -9.99 6.86
C SER A 384 14.28 -11.29 6.45
N LEU A 385 13.04 -11.19 5.98
CA LEU A 385 12.25 -12.32 5.49
C LEU A 385 12.50 -12.60 4.00
N ARG A 386 13.36 -11.82 3.34
CA ARG A 386 13.48 -11.80 1.88
C ARG A 386 14.94 -11.64 1.44
N ALA A 387 15.28 -12.29 0.34
CA ALA A 387 16.54 -12.08 -0.38
C ALA A 387 16.67 -10.64 -0.95
N ASP A 388 15.55 -9.93 -1.12
CA ASP A 388 15.52 -8.54 -1.60
C ASP A 388 16.00 -7.50 -0.57
N GLY A 389 16.33 -7.94 0.66
CA GLY A 389 16.85 -7.06 1.69
C GLY A 389 15.81 -6.27 2.47
N ALA A 390 14.52 -6.57 2.31
CA ALA A 390 13.48 -5.91 3.09
C ALA A 390 13.61 -6.26 4.58
N VAL A 391 14.24 -5.34 5.31
CA VAL A 391 14.61 -5.51 6.70
C VAL A 391 13.49 -4.99 7.62
N VAL A 392 13.04 -5.84 8.55
CA VAL A 392 11.89 -5.60 9.43
C VAL A 392 12.38 -5.60 10.89
N PRO A 393 12.19 -4.51 11.66
CA PRO A 393 12.53 -4.52 13.08
C PRO A 393 11.62 -5.50 13.82
N VAL A 394 12.24 -6.38 14.61
CA VAL A 394 11.53 -7.37 15.42
C VAL A 394 11.97 -7.22 16.86
N ARG A 395 10.99 -7.18 17.75
CA ARG A 395 11.26 -7.18 19.19
C ARG A 395 11.00 -8.56 19.71
N CYS A 396 12.05 -9.25 20.13
CA CYS A 396 11.89 -10.52 20.79
C CYS A 396 11.28 -10.25 22.16
N VAL A 397 10.08 -10.78 22.39
CA VAL A 397 9.44 -10.71 23.70
C VAL A 397 9.58 -12.09 24.29
N GLU A 398 10.51 -12.26 25.24
CA GLU A 398 10.59 -13.47 26.06
C GLU A 398 9.28 -13.55 26.84
N LYS A 399 8.34 -14.34 26.31
CA LYS A 399 7.27 -14.85 27.15
C LYS A 399 7.84 -16.06 27.84
N ARG A 400 8.35 -15.87 29.07
CA ARG A 400 8.35 -16.93 30.08
C ARG A 400 6.91 -17.30 30.38
N HIS A 401 6.26 -17.97 29.44
CA HIS A 401 5.29 -18.95 29.86
C HIS A 401 6.16 -20.02 30.51
N ALA A 402 6.24 -19.98 31.86
CA ALA A 402 6.61 -21.16 32.62
C ALA A 402 5.86 -22.30 31.94
N ALA A 403 6.62 -23.23 31.33
CA ALA A 403 6.06 -24.34 30.58
C ALA A 403 4.88 -24.84 31.42
N ALA A 404 3.66 -24.68 30.91
CA ALA A 404 2.48 -25.09 31.66
C ALA A 404 2.80 -26.53 32.05
N LYS A 405 2.96 -26.78 33.37
CA LYS A 405 3.33 -28.10 33.90
C LYS A 405 2.54 -29.09 33.06
N PRO A 406 3.19 -30.06 32.39
CA PRO A 406 2.49 -31.02 31.55
C PRO A 406 1.32 -31.48 32.39
N LYS A 407 0.11 -31.09 31.97
CA LYS A 407 -1.10 -31.42 32.72
C LYS A 407 -1.11 -32.93 32.64
N ALA A 408 -0.70 -33.56 33.74
CA ALA A 408 -0.58 -35.00 33.83
C ALA A 408 -1.82 -35.57 33.17
N ALA A 409 -1.60 -36.51 32.27
CA ALA A 409 -2.65 -37.31 31.68
C ALA A 409 -3.37 -38.03 32.83
N ALA A 410 -4.31 -37.33 33.47
CA ALA A 410 -5.30 -37.92 34.31
C ALA A 410 -6.24 -38.62 33.34
N SER A 411 -5.93 -39.89 33.09
CA SER A 411 -6.87 -40.90 32.70
C SER A 411 -8.07 -40.82 33.65
N GLY A 412 -9.09 -40.11 33.20
CA GLY A 412 -10.33 -39.90 33.91
C GLY A 412 -11.41 -39.88 32.85
N GLU A 413 -11.63 -41.05 32.27
CA GLU A 413 -12.71 -41.37 31.35
C GLU A 413 -14.06 -41.10 32.04
N ARG A 414 -14.49 -39.85 32.08
CA ARG A 414 -15.87 -39.48 32.38
C ARG A 414 -16.64 -39.51 31.08
N ARG A 415 -17.16 -40.70 30.79
CA ARG A 415 -18.26 -40.97 29.87
C ARG A 415 -19.43 -40.03 30.18
N ARG A 416 -19.48 -38.86 29.53
CA ARG A 416 -20.68 -38.02 29.50
C ARG A 416 -21.61 -38.57 28.43
N THR A 417 -22.52 -39.44 28.85
CA THR A 417 -23.73 -39.76 28.10
C THR A 417 -24.53 -38.47 27.90
N ARG A 418 -24.55 -37.97 26.66
CA ARG A 418 -25.51 -36.94 26.25
C ARG A 418 -26.87 -37.60 26.12
N ARG A 419 -27.74 -37.33 27.09
CA ARG A 419 -29.18 -37.59 27.02
C ARG A 419 -29.75 -36.63 25.97
N TRP A 420 -30.22 -37.16 24.85
CA TRP A 420 -31.05 -36.42 23.90
C TRP A 420 -32.43 -36.25 24.53
N GLY A 421 -32.86 -34.99 24.71
CA GLY A 421 -34.24 -34.67 25.06
C GLY A 421 -35.15 -34.84 23.85
N ARG A 422 -36.36 -35.36 24.08
CA ARG A 422 -37.42 -35.49 23.08
C ARG A 422 -37.80 -34.11 22.55
N VAL A 423 -37.90 -34.03 21.22
CA VAL A 423 -38.68 -33.01 20.52
C VAL A 423 -40.15 -33.39 20.70
N GLY A 424 -40.93 -32.43 21.21
CA GLY A 424 -42.39 -32.41 21.14
C GLY A 424 -42.81 -31.33 20.17
#